data_AF-A0A2U0A1P2-F1
#
_entry.id   AF-A0A2U0A1P2-F1
#
_cell.length_a   1.000
_cell.length_b   1.000
_cell.length_c   1.000
_cell.angle_alpha   90.00
_cell.angle_beta   90.00
_cell.angle_gamma   90.00
#
_symmetry.space_group_name_H-M   'P 1'
#
loop_
_entity.id
_entity.type
_entity.pdbx_description
1 polymer ?
#
loop_
_entity_poly.entity_id
_entity_poly.type
_entity_poly.pdbx_seq_one_letter_code
_entity_poly.pdbx_strand_id
1 'polypeptide(L)'
;MKYKIGNRVHIEGHWNFPNDCTGTISKPPKLAAHHAADHASWRGARRVVKGKKGSIVFYWVKFDTPQIDNDGDGPYAEAEVEAEYIALIDLE
;
A
#
# COMPACT_ATOMS: atom_id res chain seq x y z
N MET A 1 9.91 2.67 12.30
CA MET A 1 8.79 2.44 11.37
C MET A 1 8.96 3.42 10.23
N LYS A 2 9.14 2.97 8.99
CA LYS A 2 9.65 3.80 7.87
C LYS A 2 8.66 4.89 7.45
N TYR A 3 7.38 4.54 7.34
CA TYR A 3 6.30 5.48 7.03
C TYR A 3 5.23 5.55 8.13
N LYS A 4 4.54 6.68 8.22
CA LYS A 4 3.46 6.99 9.17
C LYS A 4 2.20 7.43 8.41
N ILE A 5 1.03 7.25 9.02
CA ILE A 5 -0.25 7.75 8.48
C ILE A 5 -0.14 9.25 8.23
N GLY A 6 -0.62 9.69 7.07
CA GLY A 6 -0.53 11.08 6.61
C GLY A 6 0.72 11.40 5.80
N ASN A 7 1.75 10.55 5.79
CA ASN A 7 2.89 10.77 4.90
C ASN A 7 2.47 10.71 3.43
N ARG A 8 2.96 11.67 2.66
CA ARG A 8 2.89 11.74 1.20
C ARG A 8 3.96 10.85 0.59
N VAL A 9 3.54 10.02 -0.35
CA VAL A 9 4.40 9.03 -0.96
C VAL A 9 4.25 8.98 -2.47
N HIS A 10 5.37 8.68 -3.11
CA HIS A 10 5.46 8.22 -4.47
C HIS A 10 5.56 6.70 -4.44
N ILE A 11 4.88 6.04 -5.36
CA ILE A 11 4.90 4.59 -5.53
C ILE A 11 5.48 4.33 -6.91
N GLU A 12 6.66 3.73 -6.94
CA GLU A 12 7.28 3.29 -8.20
C GLU A 12 6.37 2.28 -8.90
N GLY A 13 6.27 2.41 -10.23
CA GLY A 13 5.48 1.49 -11.05
C GLY A 13 5.90 0.04 -10.88
N HIS A 14 4.91 -0.82 -10.62
CA HIS A 14 5.09 -2.24 -10.43
C HIS A 14 4.49 -3.04 -11.60
N TRP A 15 5.07 -4.20 -11.92
CA TRP A 15 4.63 -5.02 -13.08
C TRP A 15 3.17 -5.51 -12.99
N ASN A 16 2.56 -5.44 -11.80
CA ASN A 16 1.17 -5.86 -11.58
C ASN A 16 0.25 -4.67 -11.26
N PHE A 17 0.62 -3.88 -10.24
CA PHE A 17 -0.17 -2.79 -9.66
C PHE A 17 0.58 -2.19 -8.46
N PRO A 18 0.44 -0.89 -8.14
CA PRO A 18 -0.11 0.18 -8.98
C PRO A 18 0.93 0.72 -9.98
N ASN A 19 0.48 1.53 -10.93
CA ASN A 19 1.31 2.07 -12.02
C ASN A 19 1.75 3.51 -11.70
N ASP A 20 2.98 3.66 -11.20
CA ASP A 20 3.73 4.93 -11.01
C ASP A 20 2.85 6.11 -10.58
N CYS A 21 2.57 6.19 -9.28
CA CYS A 21 1.55 7.10 -8.78
C CYS A 21 1.88 7.69 -7.41
N THR A 22 1.09 8.68 -7.02
CA THR A 22 1.23 9.34 -5.72
C THR A 22 0.03 9.05 -4.82
N GLY A 23 0.28 9.11 -3.51
CA GLY A 23 -0.77 8.89 -2.53
C GLY A 23 -0.35 9.23 -1.10
N THR A 24 -1.22 8.90 -0.17
CA THR A 24 -1.03 9.14 1.26
C THR A 24 -1.13 7.82 2.02
N ILE A 25 -0.18 7.58 2.92
CA ILE A 25 -0.28 6.45 3.86
C ILE A 25 -1.54 6.62 4.72
N SER A 26 -2.43 5.62 4.70
CA SER A 26 -3.71 5.68 5.40
C SER A 26 -3.99 4.38 6.15
N LYS A 27 -5.11 4.32 6.88
CA LYS A 27 -5.55 3.06 7.50
C LYS A 27 -6.33 2.25 6.47
N PRO A 28 -6.19 0.91 6.46
CA PRO A 28 -7.05 0.08 5.62
C PRO A 28 -8.53 0.23 6.02
N PRO A 29 -9.46 0.15 5.06
CA PRO A 29 -10.88 -0.01 5.35
C PRO A 29 -11.12 -1.20 6.26
N LYS A 30 -12.15 -1.12 7.11
CA LYS A 30 -12.51 -2.22 8.02
C LYS A 30 -12.64 -3.55 7.26
N LEU A 31 -13.33 -3.54 6.12
CA LEU A 31 -13.55 -4.74 5.31
C LEU A 31 -12.23 -5.34 4.80
N ALA A 32 -11.33 -4.52 4.26
CA ALA A 32 -9.99 -4.97 3.82
C ALA A 32 -9.14 -5.49 4.99
N ALA A 33 -9.22 -4.85 6.15
CA ALA A 33 -8.55 -5.32 7.36
C ALA A 33 -9.12 -6.67 7.86
N HIS A 34 -10.42 -6.92 7.66
CA HIS A 34 -11.10 -8.16 8.04
C HIS A 34 -10.81 -9.33 7.08
N HIS A 35 -10.60 -9.07 5.78
CA HIS A 35 -10.27 -10.10 4.78
C HIS A 35 -8.78 -10.41 4.67
N ALA A 36 -7.92 -9.64 5.34
CA ALA A 36 -6.52 -10.02 5.51
C ALA A 36 -6.46 -11.39 6.19
N ALA A 37 -5.95 -12.41 5.47
CA ALA A 37 -5.94 -13.83 5.85
C ALA A 37 -5.47 -14.11 7.30
N ASP A 38 -4.69 -13.20 7.87
CA ASP A 38 -4.33 -13.17 9.29
C ASP A 38 -4.98 -11.96 9.95
N HIS A 39 -6.26 -12.06 10.36
CA HIS A 39 -7.16 -11.03 10.93
C HIS A 39 -6.57 -10.02 11.96
N ALA A 40 -5.30 -10.16 12.38
CA ALA A 40 -4.58 -9.32 13.35
C ALA A 40 -3.32 -8.61 12.79
N SER A 41 -3.07 -8.63 11.48
CA SER A 41 -1.71 -8.31 10.96
C SER A 41 -1.49 -6.84 10.56
N TRP A 42 -2.52 -5.99 10.55
CA TRP A 42 -2.36 -4.54 10.40
C TRP A 42 -2.07 -3.87 11.75
N ARG A 43 -0.87 -3.27 11.89
CA ARG A 43 -0.51 -2.34 12.97
C ARG A 43 -0.56 -0.92 12.43
N GLY A 44 -1.74 -0.29 12.56
CA GLY A 44 -2.01 1.01 11.95
C GLY A 44 -2.13 0.87 10.43
N ALA A 45 -1.22 1.53 9.70
CA ALA A 45 -1.15 1.45 8.24
C ALA A 45 -0.18 0.39 7.71
N ARG A 46 0.45 -0.40 8.58
CA ARG A 46 1.52 -1.34 8.19
C ARG A 46 1.13 -2.77 8.50
N ARG A 47 1.39 -3.68 7.57
CA ARG A 47 1.29 -5.13 7.76
C ARG A 47 2.57 -5.84 7.36
N VAL A 48 2.85 -6.97 7.99
CA VAL A 48 3.95 -7.85 7.62
C VAL A 48 3.37 -9.22 7.29
N VAL A 49 3.72 -9.76 6.14
CA VAL A 49 3.30 -11.10 5.71
C VAL A 49 4.52 -11.99 5.47
N LYS A 50 4.33 -13.30 5.58
CA LYS A 50 5.40 -14.28 5.31
C LYS A 50 5.46 -14.58 3.82
N GLY A 51 6.49 -14.07 3.14
CA GLY A 51 6.82 -14.44 1.77
C GLY A 51 7.71 -15.68 1.69
N LYS A 52 7.86 -16.22 0.48
CA LYS A 52 8.71 -17.41 0.22
C LYS A 52 10.19 -17.16 0.51
N LYS A 53 10.69 -15.94 0.30
CA LYS A 53 12.11 -15.55 0.47
C LYS A 53 12.38 -14.74 1.74
N GLY A 54 11.35 -14.46 2.54
CA GLY A 54 11.46 -13.58 3.69
C GLY A 54 10.14 -12.86 3.97
N SER A 55 10.12 -12.03 5.01
CA SER A 55 8.97 -11.20 5.33
C SER A 55 8.82 -10.08 4.30
N ILE A 56 7.59 -9.86 3.83
CA ILE A 56 7.23 -8.74 2.96
C ILE A 56 6.46 -7.74 3.81
N VAL A 57 6.82 -6.46 3.70
CA VAL A 57 6.18 -5.38 4.44
C VAL A 57 5.26 -4.63 3.51
N PHE A 58 4.01 -4.48 3.92
CA PHE A 58 2.99 -3.74 3.19
C PHE A 58 2.59 -2.49 3.96
N TYR A 59 2.23 -1.45 3.21
CA TYR A 59 1.56 -0.26 3.71
C TYR A 59 0.26 -0.04 2.97
N TRP A 60 -0.77 0.42 3.67
CA TRP A 60 -2.01 0.85 3.03
C TRP A 60 -1.87 2.29 2.53
N VAL A 61 -2.18 2.50 1.26
CA VAL A 61 -2.04 3.79 0.59
C VAL A 61 -3.38 4.17 -0.04
N LYS A 62 -3.81 5.40 0.20
CA LYS A 62 -4.88 6.05 -0.55
C LYS A 62 -4.25 6.83 -1.69
N PHE A 63 -4.58 6.49 -2.94
CA PHE A 63 -4.03 7.15 -4.11
C PHE A 63 -4.67 8.52 -4.32
N ASP A 64 -3.93 9.45 -4.91
CA ASP A 64 -4.48 10.75 -5.30
C ASP A 64 -5.42 10.62 -6.50
N THR A 65 -5.01 9.77 -7.46
CA THR A 65 -5.80 9.37 -8.60
C THR A 65 -6.07 7.87 -8.50
N PRO A 66 -7.33 7.41 -8.57
CA PRO A 66 -7.65 5.99 -8.58
C PRO A 66 -6.87 5.22 -9.66
N GLN A 67 -6.41 4.02 -9.33
CA GLN A 67 -5.50 3.22 -10.14
C GLN A 67 -6.24 2.05 -10.78
N ILE A 68 -5.94 1.74 -12.04
CA ILE A 68 -6.40 0.52 -12.73
C ILE A 68 -5.22 -0.46 -12.71
N ASP A 69 -5.48 -1.72 -12.39
CA ASP A 69 -4.46 -2.75 -12.47
C ASP A 69 -4.17 -3.20 -13.91
N ASN A 70 -3.18 -4.07 -14.08
CA ASN A 70 -2.77 -4.50 -15.40
C ASN A 70 -3.73 -5.50 -16.07
N ASP A 71 -4.72 -6.02 -15.34
CA ASP A 71 -5.82 -6.81 -15.88
C ASP A 71 -6.99 -5.91 -16.35
N GLY A 72 -6.92 -4.60 -16.07
CA GLY A 72 -7.96 -3.63 -16.41
C GLY A 72 -9.02 -3.47 -15.32
N ASP A 73 -8.81 -4.08 -14.15
CA ASP A 73 -9.72 -3.99 -13.01
C ASP A 73 -9.48 -2.71 -12.19
N GLY A 74 -10.57 -2.18 -11.63
CA GLY A 74 -10.60 -0.91 -10.91
C GLY A 74 -11.68 0.06 -11.41
N PRO A 75 -11.53 1.38 -11.19
CA PRO A 75 -10.36 2.03 -10.59
C PRO A 75 -10.37 1.94 -9.06
N TYR A 76 -9.26 1.51 -8.48
CA TYR A 76 -9.06 1.40 -7.04
C TYR A 76 -8.60 2.72 -6.44
N ALA A 77 -9.33 3.23 -5.45
CA ALA A 77 -8.97 4.47 -4.75
C ALA A 77 -7.87 4.27 -3.70
N GLU A 78 -7.66 3.04 -3.26
CA GLU A 78 -6.70 2.70 -2.20
C GLU A 78 -6.39 1.20 -2.23
N ALA A 79 -5.21 0.82 -1.74
CA ALA A 79 -4.78 -0.57 -1.68
C ALA A 79 -3.62 -0.78 -0.70
N GLU A 80 -3.25 -2.05 -0.49
CA GLU A 80 -1.95 -2.39 0.09
C GLU A 80 -0.85 -2.36 -0.97
N VAL A 81 0.28 -1.76 -0.63
CA VAL A 81 1.45 -1.59 -1.50
C VAL A 81 2.69 -2.07 -0.76
N GLU A 82 3.56 -2.82 -1.44
CA GLU A 82 4.82 -3.30 -0.86
C GLU A 82 5.75 -2.12 -0.54
N ALA A 83 6.34 -2.14 0.65
CA ALA A 83 7.14 -1.04 1.18
C ALA A 83 8.39 -0.72 0.36
N GLU A 84 8.86 -1.66 -0.47
CA GLU A 84 10.03 -1.48 -1.33
C GLU A 84 9.77 -0.52 -2.49
N TYR A 85 8.53 -0.42 -2.99
CA TYR A 85 8.16 0.51 -4.08
C TYR A 85 7.74 1.89 -3.57
N ILE A 86 7.71 2.13 -2.26
CA ILE A 86 7.23 3.38 -1.69
C ILE A 86 8.42 4.29 -1.38
N ALA A 87 8.37 5.55 -1.84
CA ALA A 87 9.28 6.63 -1.47
C ALA A 87 8.52 7.82 -0.84
N LEU A 88 9.12 8.53 0.11
CA LEU A 88 8.53 9.77 0.65
C LEU A 88 8.73 10.92 -0.34
N ILE A 89 7.69 11.73 -0.54
CA ILE A 89 7.77 12.93 -1.39
C ILE A 89 8.29 14.14 -0.58
N ASP A 90 7.94 14.22 0.70
CA ASP A 90 8.33 15.33 1.57
C ASP A 90 9.52 14.91 2.46
N LEU A 91 10.73 15.22 2.00
CA LEU A 91 11.95 15.23 2.80
C LEU A 91 12.46 16.68 2.90
N GLU A 92 11.69 17.55 3.54
CA GLU A 92 12.15 18.88 3.99
C GLU A 92 12.27 18.91 5.52
#